data_AF-A0AAU3TMK0-F1
#
_entry.id   AF-A0AAU3TMK0-F1
#
_cell.length_a   1.000
_cell.length_b   1.000
_cell.length_c   1.000
_cell.angle_alpha   90.00
_cell.angle_beta   90.00
_cell.angle_gamma   90.00
#
_symmetry.space_group_name_H-M   'P 1'
#
loop_
_entity.id
_entity.type
_entity.pdbx_description
1 polymer ?
#
loop_
_entity_poly.entity_id
_entity_poly.type
_entity_poly.pdbx_seq_one_letter_code
_entity_poly.pdbx_strand_id
1 'polypeptide(L)'
;MRVPARTEIIPQVAERYTIAQSPERWGICGGSSGGNWAFTAAWLRPDKFRRVIGYLSSFAQMPDGNPYPDLISRVPRKPLRIFMQGGHRDLHWNEPQWNWLGENLRVAAALAEAGYDFRLVLGDGGHSPNHGGVLLPDALRWLWRPNEGCVAAG
;
A
#
# COMPACT_ATOMS: atom_id res chain seq x y z
N MET A 1 -4.06 11.45 -14.52
CA MET A 1 -4.33 10.00 -14.66
C MET A 1 -5.78 9.71 -14.28
N ARG A 2 -6.64 9.34 -15.24
CA ARG A 2 -7.98 8.81 -14.93
C ARG A 2 -7.78 7.39 -14.39
N VAL A 3 -8.31 7.07 -13.22
CA VAL A 3 -8.29 5.69 -12.69
C VAL A 3 -9.52 4.97 -13.26
N PRO A 4 -9.39 4.12 -14.29
CA PRO A 4 -10.53 3.50 -14.98
C PRO A 4 -11.40 2.64 -14.05
N ALA A 5 -10.81 2.10 -12.97
CA ALA A 5 -11.52 1.26 -12.01
C ALA A 5 -12.80 1.88 -11.42
N ARG A 6 -12.86 3.21 -11.26
CA ARG A 6 -14.02 3.87 -10.62
C ARG A 6 -15.26 3.96 -11.50
N THR A 7 -15.09 4.23 -12.79
CA THR A 7 -16.21 4.50 -13.69
C THR A 7 -16.60 3.30 -14.53
N GLU A 8 -15.72 2.31 -14.65
CA GLU A 8 -15.93 1.16 -15.53
C GLU A 8 -16.06 -0.13 -14.73
N ILE A 9 -15.05 -0.48 -13.92
CA ILE A 9 -15.00 -1.79 -13.25
C ILE A 9 -15.91 -1.86 -12.01
N ILE A 10 -15.82 -0.88 -11.11
CA ILE A 10 -16.59 -0.90 -9.84
C ILE A 10 -18.11 -0.95 -10.08
N PRO A 11 -18.71 -0.15 -10.97
CA PRO A 11 -20.15 -0.22 -11.25
C PRO A 11 -20.58 -1.60 -11.75
N GLN A 12 -19.82 -2.20 -12.68
CA GLN A 12 -20.10 -3.54 -13.23
C GLN A 12 -20.04 -4.64 -12.15
N VAL A 13 -19.14 -4.52 -11.18
CA VAL A 13 -19.09 -5.44 -10.04
C VAL A 13 -20.28 -5.24 -9.11
N ALA A 14 -20.66 -3.99 -8.85
CA ALA A 14 -21.76 -3.64 -7.95
C ALA A 14 -23.13 -4.08 -8.50
N GLU A 15 -23.28 -4.19 -9.82
CA GLU A 15 -24.47 -4.77 -10.46
C GLU A 15 -24.65 -6.26 -10.16
N ARG A 16 -23.55 -6.99 -9.90
CA ARG A 16 -23.56 -8.45 -9.71
C ARG A 16 -23.44 -8.87 -8.25
N TYR A 17 -22.87 -8.02 -7.41
CA TYR A 17 -22.56 -8.35 -6.01
C TYR A 17 -22.86 -7.19 -5.08
N THR A 18 -23.40 -7.51 -3.89
CA THR A 18 -23.53 -6.54 -2.81
C THR A 18 -22.17 -6.24 -2.22
N ILE A 19 -21.59 -5.10 -2.63
CA ILE A 19 -20.32 -4.62 -2.11
C ILE A 19 -20.53 -3.56 -1.03
N ALA A 20 -19.58 -3.50 -0.09
CA ALA A 20 -19.55 -2.47 0.92
C ALA A 20 -19.54 -1.07 0.32
N GLN A 21 -20.18 -0.10 0.98
CA GLN A 21 -20.11 1.30 0.55
C GLN A 21 -19.11 2.13 1.37
N SER A 22 -18.84 1.71 2.62
CA SER A 22 -17.90 2.40 3.50
C SER A 22 -16.46 2.22 3.02
N PRO A 23 -15.68 3.31 2.80
CA PRO A 23 -14.28 3.25 2.38
C PRO A 23 -13.37 2.52 3.36
N GLU A 24 -13.78 2.45 4.63
CA GLU A 24 -13.10 1.64 5.63
C GLU A 24 -12.99 0.20 5.16
N ARG A 25 -14.01 -0.37 4.52
CA ARG A 25 -14.04 -1.77 4.12
C ARG A 25 -13.31 -2.07 2.81
N TRP A 26 -12.78 -1.05 2.14
CA TRP A 26 -12.17 -1.17 0.83
C TRP A 26 -10.66 -1.19 0.94
N GLY A 27 -10.07 -2.23 0.35
CA GLY A 27 -8.65 -2.37 0.20
C GLY A 27 -8.21 -2.45 -1.25
N ILE A 28 -6.96 -2.08 -1.49
CA ILE A 28 -6.27 -2.26 -2.76
C ILE A 28 -4.89 -2.86 -2.50
N CYS A 29 -4.48 -3.80 -3.35
CA CYS A 29 -3.22 -4.50 -3.20
C CYS A 29 -2.48 -4.60 -4.52
N GLY A 30 -1.15 -4.68 -4.46
CA GLY A 30 -0.33 -4.98 -5.62
C GLY A 30 1.13 -5.27 -5.26
N GLY A 31 1.83 -5.89 -6.21
CA GLY A 31 3.26 -6.16 -6.14
C GLY A 31 4.03 -5.40 -7.22
N SER A 32 5.30 -5.04 -6.96
CA SER A 32 6.14 -4.30 -7.91
C SER A 32 5.48 -2.97 -8.33
N SER A 33 5.26 -2.75 -9.63
CA SER A 33 4.50 -1.61 -10.14
C SER A 33 3.02 -1.61 -9.71
N GLY A 34 2.45 -2.76 -9.37
CA GLY A 34 1.14 -2.81 -8.74
C GLY A 34 1.15 -2.22 -7.33
N GLY A 35 2.28 -2.32 -6.60
CA GLY A 35 2.41 -1.87 -5.22
C GLY A 35 2.42 -0.35 -5.09
N ASN A 36 3.25 0.34 -5.88
CA ASN A 36 3.25 1.81 -5.89
C ASN A 36 1.95 2.36 -6.51
N TRP A 37 1.32 1.68 -7.46
CA TRP A 37 -0.02 2.04 -7.95
C TRP A 37 -1.11 1.89 -6.89
N ALA A 38 -1.10 0.80 -6.12
CA ALA A 38 -2.04 0.60 -5.01
C ALA A 38 -1.91 1.73 -3.97
N PHE A 39 -0.67 2.07 -3.60
CA PHE A 39 -0.39 3.20 -2.73
C PHE A 39 -0.88 4.52 -3.32
N THR A 40 -0.54 4.81 -4.58
CA THR A 40 -0.94 6.04 -5.30
C THR A 40 -2.46 6.18 -5.37
N ALA A 41 -3.16 5.10 -5.72
CA ALA A 41 -4.61 5.11 -5.83
C ALA A 41 -5.27 5.43 -4.49
N ALA A 42 -4.82 4.81 -3.40
CA ALA A 42 -5.32 5.11 -2.06
C ALA A 42 -4.93 6.51 -1.58
N TRP A 43 -3.72 6.97 -1.91
CA TRP A 43 -3.22 8.31 -1.57
C TRP A 43 -4.08 9.41 -2.21
N LEU A 44 -4.42 9.24 -3.48
CA LEU A 44 -5.24 10.19 -4.23
C LEU A 44 -6.73 10.03 -3.92
N ARG A 45 -7.18 8.83 -3.52
CA ARG A 45 -8.60 8.51 -3.30
C ARG A 45 -8.86 7.83 -1.94
N PRO A 46 -8.55 8.51 -0.82
CA PRO A 46 -8.85 8.00 0.52
C PRO A 46 -10.36 7.97 0.82
N ASP A 47 -11.18 8.59 -0.03
CA ASP A 47 -12.64 8.47 -0.06
C ASP A 47 -13.11 7.11 -0.60
N LYS A 48 -12.21 6.28 -1.15
CA LYS A 48 -12.54 4.95 -1.66
C LYS A 48 -11.68 3.86 -1.06
N PHE A 49 -10.36 3.99 -1.07
CA PHE A 49 -9.47 2.95 -0.54
C PHE A 49 -8.79 3.45 0.72
N ARG A 50 -9.01 2.77 1.84
CA ARG A 50 -8.35 3.07 3.12
C ARG A 50 -7.40 1.99 3.58
N ARG A 51 -7.40 0.82 2.93
CA ARG A 51 -6.52 -0.31 3.23
C ARG A 51 -5.60 -0.57 2.03
N VAL A 52 -4.30 -0.66 2.27
CA VAL A 52 -3.31 -0.79 1.19
C VAL A 52 -2.38 -1.95 1.50
N ILE A 53 -2.14 -2.82 0.52
CA ILE A 53 -1.03 -3.77 0.52
C ILE A 53 -0.08 -3.42 -0.62
N GLY A 54 1.18 -3.14 -0.31
CA GLY A 54 2.24 -2.98 -1.30
C GLY A 54 3.36 -3.98 -1.07
N TYR A 55 3.60 -4.85 -2.05
CA TYR A 55 4.72 -5.80 -2.02
C TYR A 55 5.81 -5.37 -2.99
N LEU A 56 7.07 -5.30 -2.52
CA LEU A 56 8.24 -4.98 -3.34
C LEU A 56 8.00 -3.76 -4.24
N SER A 57 7.35 -2.72 -3.70
CA SER A 57 6.74 -1.66 -4.51
C SER A 57 7.80 -0.90 -5.32
N SER A 58 7.53 -0.66 -6.60
CA SER A 58 8.47 0.01 -7.51
C SER A 58 8.48 1.53 -7.39
N PHE A 59 8.60 2.03 -6.16
CA PHE A 59 8.77 3.46 -5.88
C PHE A 59 10.02 4.02 -6.59
N ALA A 60 11.08 3.22 -6.70
CA ALA A 60 12.29 3.54 -7.44
C ALA A 60 12.09 3.81 -8.94
N GLN A 61 10.99 3.33 -9.54
CA GLN A 61 10.69 3.53 -10.96
C GLN A 61 9.61 4.57 -11.22
N MET A 62 9.24 5.36 -10.20
CA MET A 62 8.26 6.40 -10.43
C MET A 62 8.83 7.48 -11.38
N PRO A 63 8.02 7.94 -12.35
CA PRO A 63 8.41 9.09 -13.17
C PRO A 63 8.75 10.26 -12.26
N ASP A 64 9.83 10.97 -12.58
CA ASP A 64 10.35 12.11 -11.80
C ASP A 64 10.86 11.77 -10.39
N GLY A 65 11.04 10.48 -10.09
CA GLY A 65 11.51 9.99 -8.80
C GLY A 65 10.37 9.67 -7.81
N ASN A 66 10.71 9.07 -6.67
CA ASN A 66 9.74 8.72 -5.64
C ASN A 66 9.31 9.98 -4.86
N PRO A 67 8.06 10.45 -5.00
CA PRO A 67 7.62 11.68 -4.35
C PRO A 67 7.14 11.45 -2.91
N TYR A 68 6.91 10.19 -2.51
CA TYR A 68 6.18 9.88 -1.29
C TYR A 68 6.87 10.26 0.02
N PRO A 69 8.19 10.07 0.19
CA PRO A 69 8.85 10.49 1.42
C PRO A 69 8.60 11.97 1.72
N ASP A 70 8.72 12.83 0.71
CA ASP A 70 8.45 14.27 0.84
C ASP A 70 6.96 14.58 0.95
N LEU A 71 6.11 13.97 0.12
CA LEU A 71 4.67 14.24 0.13
C LEU A 71 4.00 13.86 1.46
N ILE A 72 4.42 12.75 2.07
CA ILE A 72 3.84 12.27 3.33
C ILE A 72 4.05 13.29 4.46
N SER A 73 5.23 13.90 4.53
CA SER A 73 5.56 14.88 5.56
C SER A 73 4.86 16.24 5.39
N ARG A 74 4.37 16.56 4.19
CA ARG A 74 3.87 17.90 3.84
C ARG A 74 2.36 18.06 3.88
N VAL A 75 1.60 16.97 4.02
CA VAL A 75 0.13 17.01 3.96
C VAL A 75 -0.51 16.52 5.25
N PRO A 76 -1.74 16.94 5.57
CA PRO A 76 -2.50 16.36 6.66
C PRO A 76 -2.62 14.84 6.50
N ARG A 77 -2.43 14.12 7.61
CA ARG A 77 -2.48 12.66 7.65
C ARG A 77 -3.80 12.14 7.07
N LYS A 78 -3.68 11.27 6.08
CA LYS A 78 -4.82 10.60 5.43
C LYS A 78 -5.24 9.36 6.24
N PRO A 79 -6.53 8.97 6.24
CA PRO A 79 -7.03 7.80 6.98
C PRO A 79 -6.68 6.50 6.26
N LEU A 80 -5.39 6.20 6.15
CA LEU A 80 -4.86 5.04 5.46
C LEU A 80 -4.23 4.06 6.46
N ARG A 81 -4.50 2.78 6.26
CA ARG A 81 -3.82 1.67 6.90
C ARG A 81 -3.03 0.90 5.85
N ILE A 82 -1.73 0.74 6.07
CA ILE A 82 -0.79 0.36 5.00
C ILE A 82 0.07 -0.83 5.43
N PHE A 83 -0.02 -1.94 4.70
CA PHE A 83 0.90 -3.05 4.82
C PHE A 83 1.93 -2.99 3.70
N MET A 84 3.21 -2.98 4.06
CA MET A 84 4.33 -2.98 3.14
C MET A 84 5.16 -4.23 3.33
N GLN A 85 5.57 -4.84 2.22
CA GLN A 85 6.63 -5.86 2.24
C GLN A 85 7.77 -5.42 1.34
N GLY A 86 9.00 -5.56 1.84
CA GLY A 86 10.23 -5.32 1.09
C GLY A 86 11.17 -6.54 1.11
N GLY A 87 12.06 -6.63 0.13
CA GLY A 87 13.12 -7.63 0.08
C GLY A 87 14.46 -6.96 0.37
N HIS A 88 15.26 -7.52 1.28
CA HIS A 88 16.59 -7.01 1.58
C HIS A 88 17.52 -7.10 0.37
N ARG A 89 17.35 -8.13 -0.48
CA ARG A 89 18.13 -8.34 -1.71
C ARG A 89 17.34 -8.03 -2.97
N ASP A 90 16.39 -7.11 -2.87
CA ASP A 90 15.57 -6.66 -4.01
C ASP A 90 16.44 -5.96 -5.08
N LEU A 91 15.84 -5.55 -6.20
CA LEU A 91 16.54 -4.92 -7.31
C LEU A 91 17.40 -3.75 -6.82
N HIS A 92 18.68 -3.79 -7.21
CA HIS A 92 19.67 -2.75 -6.92
C HIS A 92 19.81 -2.42 -5.42
N TRP A 93 19.52 -3.37 -4.53
CA TRP A 93 19.57 -3.17 -3.07
C TRP A 93 20.92 -2.63 -2.58
N ASN A 94 22.02 -2.96 -3.26
CA ASN A 94 23.39 -2.57 -2.96
C ASN A 94 23.90 -1.40 -3.83
N GLU A 95 23.04 -0.78 -4.63
CA GLU A 95 23.40 0.31 -5.53
C GLU A 95 22.77 1.63 -5.04
N PRO A 96 23.37 2.79 -5.37
CA PRO A 96 22.87 4.09 -4.90
C PRO A 96 21.60 4.55 -5.63
N GLN A 97 21.39 4.11 -6.87
CA GLN A 97 20.28 4.52 -7.72
C GLN A 97 19.36 3.34 -8.02
N TRP A 98 18.10 3.64 -8.33
CA TRP A 98 17.09 2.64 -8.66
C TRP A 98 16.99 1.53 -7.59
N ASN A 99 17.13 1.87 -6.31
CA ASN A 99 17.23 0.90 -5.22
C ASN A 99 15.85 0.61 -4.59
N TRP A 100 15.31 -0.59 -4.79
CA TRP A 100 13.95 -0.92 -4.33
C TRP A 100 13.85 -1.01 -2.82
N LEU A 101 14.85 -1.61 -2.17
CA LEU A 101 14.91 -1.68 -0.73
C LEU A 101 14.93 -0.26 -0.16
N GLY A 102 15.87 0.57 -0.61
CA GLY A 102 16.04 1.94 -0.16
C GLY A 102 14.77 2.77 -0.31
N GLU A 103 14.11 2.71 -1.46
CA GLU A 103 12.88 3.47 -1.69
C GLU A 103 11.69 2.99 -0.85
N ASN A 104 11.53 1.68 -0.64
CA ASN A 104 10.49 1.19 0.26
C ASN A 104 10.77 1.58 1.72
N LEU A 105 12.04 1.57 2.15
CA LEU A 105 12.44 2.00 3.49
C LEU A 105 12.23 3.51 3.70
N ARG A 106 12.52 4.34 2.69
CA ARG A 106 12.25 5.80 2.75
C ARG A 106 10.77 6.10 2.92
N VAL A 107 9.91 5.41 2.17
CA VAL A 107 8.45 5.56 2.32
C VAL A 107 7.99 5.08 3.70
N ALA A 108 8.50 3.93 4.17
CA ALA A 108 8.17 3.41 5.49
C ALA A 108 8.61 4.36 6.62
N ALA A 109 9.80 4.97 6.51
CA ALA A 109 10.28 5.97 7.46
C ALA A 109 9.36 7.19 7.49
N ALA A 110 9.00 7.74 6.34
CA ALA A 110 8.09 8.88 6.27
C ALA A 110 6.69 8.56 6.85
N LEU A 111 6.17 7.35 6.64
CA LEU A 111 4.92 6.90 7.27
C LEU A 111 5.03 6.83 8.80
N ALA A 112 6.16 6.35 9.32
CA ALA A 112 6.42 6.30 10.76
C ALA A 112 6.49 7.69 11.38
N GLU A 113 7.27 8.58 10.78
CA GLU A 113 7.44 9.97 11.22
C GLU A 113 6.11 10.73 11.23
N ALA A 114 5.25 10.47 10.26
CA ALA A 114 3.92 11.08 10.17
C ALA A 114 2.83 10.36 10.98
N GLY A 115 3.16 9.31 11.75
CA GLY A 115 2.22 8.61 12.63
C GLY A 115 1.09 7.87 11.90
N TYR A 116 1.39 7.27 10.74
CA TYR A 116 0.45 6.41 10.04
C TYR A 116 0.31 5.04 10.71
N ASP A 117 -0.88 4.42 10.55
CA ASP A 117 -1.09 3.02 10.90
C ASP A 117 -0.50 2.15 9.78
N PHE A 118 0.77 1.81 9.88
CA PHE A 118 1.47 1.01 8.88
C PHE A 118 2.22 -0.16 9.49
N ARG A 119 2.48 -1.18 8.67
CA ARG A 119 3.35 -2.31 9.01
C ARG A 119 4.29 -2.58 7.86
N LEU A 120 5.59 -2.61 8.15
CA LEU A 120 6.62 -3.07 7.24
C LEU A 120 7.07 -4.48 7.63
N VAL A 121 7.12 -5.39 6.66
CA VAL A 121 7.76 -6.70 6.81
C VAL A 121 8.90 -6.80 5.81
N LEU A 122 10.12 -7.01 6.29
CA LEU A 122 11.28 -7.26 5.44
C LEU A 122 11.56 -8.75 5.40
N GLY A 123 11.82 -9.28 4.21
CA GLY A 123 12.38 -10.62 4.04
C GLY A 123 13.75 -10.55 3.38
N ASP A 124 14.53 -11.63 3.45
CA ASP A 124 15.91 -11.65 2.93
C ASP A 124 16.01 -11.90 1.42
N GLY A 125 14.88 -12.20 0.76
CA GLY A 125 14.79 -12.52 -0.66
C GLY A 125 14.95 -11.33 -1.60
N GLY A 126 15.04 -11.64 -2.90
CA GLY A 126 15.04 -10.65 -3.99
C GLY A 126 13.65 -10.30 -4.51
N HIS A 127 13.57 -9.80 -5.75
CA HIS A 127 12.32 -9.37 -6.39
C HIS A 127 11.41 -10.56 -6.75
N SER A 128 10.85 -11.22 -5.75
CA SER A 128 10.09 -12.46 -5.87
C SER A 128 8.75 -12.37 -5.15
N PRO A 129 7.65 -12.81 -5.77
CA PRO A 129 6.33 -12.77 -5.16
C PRO A 129 6.15 -13.78 -4.03
N ASN A 130 7.06 -14.74 -3.86
CA ASN A 130 6.89 -15.87 -2.93
C ASN A 130 6.67 -15.40 -1.49
N HIS A 131 7.50 -14.49 -0.98
CA HIS A 131 7.38 -14.00 0.38
C HIS A 131 6.07 -13.20 0.59
N GLY A 132 5.74 -12.30 -0.34
CA GLY A 132 4.47 -11.57 -0.31
C GLY A 132 3.26 -12.51 -0.35
N GLY A 133 3.33 -13.59 -1.14
CA GLY A 133 2.29 -14.61 -1.21
C GLY A 133 2.07 -15.34 0.11
N VAL A 134 3.14 -15.72 0.82
CA VAL A 134 3.06 -16.33 2.16
C VAL A 134 2.46 -15.36 3.19
N LEU A 135 2.77 -14.06 3.06
CA LEU A 135 2.28 -13.03 3.99
C LEU A 135 0.85 -12.57 3.72
N LEU A 136 0.26 -12.87 2.56
CA LEU A 136 -1.05 -12.32 2.17
C LEU A 136 -2.16 -12.59 3.20
N PRO A 137 -2.33 -13.81 3.75
CA PRO A 137 -3.34 -14.05 4.78
C PRO A 137 -3.17 -13.15 6.01
N ASP A 138 -1.93 -12.95 6.47
CA ASP A 138 -1.63 -12.13 7.66
C ASP A 138 -1.76 -10.64 7.37
N ALA A 139 -1.38 -10.21 6.17
CA ALA A 139 -1.59 -8.84 5.71
C ALA A 139 -3.08 -8.48 5.68
N LEU A 140 -3.93 -9.38 5.17
CA LEU A 140 -5.39 -9.20 5.15
C LEU A 140 -5.97 -9.13 6.57
N ARG A 141 -5.57 -10.03 7.48
CA ARG A 141 -6.02 -9.99 8.88
C ARG A 141 -5.60 -8.68 9.56
N TRP A 142 -4.34 -8.27 9.37
CA TRP A 142 -3.82 -7.05 9.99
C TRP A 142 -4.50 -5.78 9.45
N LEU A 143 -4.80 -5.74 8.15
CA LEU A 143 -5.49 -4.60 7.53
C LEU A 143 -6.95 -4.46 7.99
N TRP A 144 -7.67 -5.58 8.10
CA TRP A 144 -9.08 -5.59 8.50
C TRP A 144 -9.29 -5.74 10.02
N ARG A 145 -8.22 -5.64 10.81
CA ARG A 145 -8.35 -5.66 12.27
C ARG A 145 -9.26 -4.53 12.77
N PRO A 146 -9.99 -4.73 13.88
CA PRO A 146 -10.75 -3.67 14.52
C PRO A 146 -9.87 -2.46 14.82
N ASN A 147 -10.44 -1.26 14.71
CA ASN A 147 -9.74 -0.06 15.18
C ASN A 147 -9.68 -0.12 16.71
N GLU A 148 -8.51 0.17 17.28
CA GLU A 148 -8.37 0.24 18.74
C GLU A 148 -9.37 1.27 19.29
N GLY A 149 -10.22 0.82 20.21
CA GLY A 149 -11.33 1.61 20.79
C GLY A 149 -12.73 1.29 20.26
N CYS A 150 -12.88 0.48 19.22
CA CYS A 150 -14.19 0.04 18.73
C CYS A 150 -14.36 -1.46 19.03
N VAL A 151 -14.85 -1.78 20.23
CA VAL A 151 -15.38 -3.11 20.52
C VAL A 151 -16.58 -3.31 19.59
N ALA A 152 -16.52 -4.32 18.74
CA ALA A 152 -17.63 -4.66 17.85
C ALA A 152 -18.89 -4.84 18.70
N ALA A 153 -19.91 -4.00 18.47
CA ALA A 153 -21.24 -4.27 18.97
C ALA A 153 -21.69 -5.60 18.34
N GLY A 154 -21.90 -6.60 19.22
CA GLY A 154 -22.45 -7.90 18.85
C GLY A 154 -23.92 -7.82 18.43
#